data_AF-A0A8J7GDL1-F1
#
_entry.id   AF-A0A8J7GDL1-F1
#
_cell.length_a   1.000
_cell.length_b   1.000
_cell.length_c   1.000
_cell.angle_alpha   90.00
_cell.angle_beta   90.00
_cell.angle_gamma   90.00
#
_symmetry.space_group_name_H-M   'P 1'
#
loop_
_entity.id
_entity.type
_entity.pdbx_description
1 polymer ?
#
loop_
_entity_poly.entity_id
_entity_poly.type
_entity_poly.pdbx_seq_one_letter_code
_entity_poly.pdbx_strand_id
1 'polypeptide(L)'
;MSFPMQGLRWTGEGGEPRWYDTFAGKTTRGFCTTCGSSVAAIDYGVDLIGINMSALDVQDDPRLVPVNQSFRGDAVPWLPQVPDTQPAAA
;
A
#
# COMPACT_ATOMS: atom_id res chain seq x y z
N MET A 1 -0.06 -3.14 -0.64
CA MET A 1 1.03 -4.05 -1.04
C MET A 1 2.31 -3.57 -0.37
N SER A 2 3.10 -4.48 0.22
CA SER A 2 4.24 -4.10 1.05
C SER A 2 5.56 -4.41 0.35
N PHE A 3 6.51 -3.46 0.41
CA PHE A 3 7.83 -3.57 -0.20
C PHE A 3 8.92 -3.29 0.83
N PRO A 4 10.13 -3.84 0.68
CA PRO A 4 11.28 -3.45 1.49
C PRO A 4 11.55 -1.94 1.38
N MET A 5 11.83 -1.29 2.49
CA MET A 5 12.25 0.12 2.48
C MET A 5 13.64 0.30 1.86
N GLN A 6 14.49 -0.73 1.94
CA GLN A 6 15.81 -0.72 1.33
C GLN A 6 15.71 -0.53 -0.19
N GLY A 7 16.32 0.55 -0.68
CA GLY A 7 16.32 0.87 -2.12
C GLY A 7 15.09 1.64 -2.60
N LEU A 8 14.12 1.94 -1.73
CA LEU A 8 12.99 2.82 -2.07
C LEU A 8 13.50 4.23 -2.41
N ARG A 9 13.01 4.80 -3.51
CA ARG A 9 13.29 6.19 -3.91
C ARG A 9 12.02 6.84 -4.42
N TRP A 10 11.74 8.06 -3.96
CA TRP A 10 10.67 8.89 -4.49
C TRP A 10 11.15 9.58 -5.76
N THR A 11 10.66 9.14 -6.92
CA THR A 11 11.12 9.61 -8.24
C THR A 11 10.11 10.50 -8.96
N GLY A 12 8.86 10.58 -8.47
CA GLY A 12 7.84 11.47 -9.03
C GLY A 12 8.11 12.94 -8.71
N GLU A 13 7.54 13.85 -9.51
CA GLU A 13 7.71 15.30 -9.35
C GLU A 13 7.29 15.83 -7.98
N GLY A 14 6.34 15.15 -7.32
CA GLY A 14 5.88 15.47 -5.97
C GLY A 14 6.86 15.10 -4.84
N GLY A 15 7.94 14.37 -5.15
CA GLY A 15 8.94 13.94 -4.17
C GLY A 15 8.38 13.01 -3.09
N GLU A 16 9.00 13.06 -1.91
CA GLU A 16 8.54 12.30 -0.74
C GLU A 16 7.17 12.82 -0.25
N PRO A 17 6.19 11.92 0.02
CA PRO A 17 4.89 12.33 0.53
C PRO A 17 5.00 12.92 1.93
N ARG A 18 4.01 13.74 2.31
CA ARG A 18 3.88 14.21 3.67
C ARG A 18 3.22 13.14 4.55
N TRP A 19 3.88 12.83 5.66
CA TRP A 19 3.47 11.79 6.60
C TRP A 19 2.53 12.31 7.69
N TYR A 20 1.51 11.52 8.00
CA TYR A 20 0.52 11.79 9.04
C TYR A 20 0.25 10.52 9.85
N ASP A 21 0.42 10.61 11.17
CA ASP A 21 0.08 9.53 12.09
C ASP A 21 -1.43 9.31 12.14
N THR A 22 -1.88 8.26 11.45
CA THR A 22 -3.29 7.86 11.46
C THR A 22 -3.63 6.95 12.64
N PHE A 23 -2.62 6.29 13.19
CA PHE A 23 -2.70 5.62 14.49
C PHE A 23 -1.40 5.87 15.25
N ALA A 24 -1.46 6.74 16.26
CA ALA A 24 -0.29 7.22 16.98
C ALA A 24 0.59 6.06 17.48
N GLY A 25 1.87 6.10 17.11
CA GLY A 25 2.86 5.08 17.48
C GLY A 25 2.67 3.71 16.83
N LYS A 26 1.72 3.56 15.89
CA LYS A 26 1.50 2.29 15.17
C LYS A 26 1.57 2.42 13.64
N THR A 27 0.91 3.40 13.05
CA THR A 27 0.83 3.52 11.59
C THR A 27 0.78 4.98 11.14
N THR A 28 1.64 5.33 10.20
CA THR A 28 1.63 6.61 9.48
C THR A 28 1.24 6.43 8.02
N ARG A 29 0.60 7.44 7.43
CA ARG A 29 0.20 7.45 6.02
C ARG A 29 0.78 8.66 5.31
N GLY A 30 1.30 8.41 4.11
CA GLY A 30 1.88 9.40 3.22
C GLY A 30 0.86 9.91 2.23
N PHE A 31 0.74 11.23 2.12
CA PHE A 31 -0.13 11.91 1.16
C PHE A 31 0.67 12.84 0.24
N CYS A 32 0.27 12.94 -1.01
CA CYS A 32 0.84 13.88 -1.97
C CYS A 32 0.61 15.33 -1.50
N THR A 33 1.67 16.13 -1.47
CA THR A 33 1.62 17.53 -1.01
C THR A 33 0.91 18.47 -1.98
N THR A 34 0.71 18.06 -3.23
CA THR A 34 0.05 18.84 -4.28
C THR A 34 -1.44 18.58 -4.35
N CYS A 35 -1.87 17.31 -4.43
CA CYS A 35 -3.27 16.93 -4.65
C CYS A 35 -3.94 16.26 -3.44
N GLY A 36 -3.18 15.88 -2.40
CA GLY A 36 -3.72 15.24 -1.20
C GLY A 36 -4.05 13.75 -1.34
N SER A 37 -3.78 13.11 -2.49
CA SER A 37 -4.00 11.68 -2.67
C SER A 37 -3.14 10.84 -1.71
N SER A 38 -3.68 9.73 -1.20
CA SER A 38 -2.93 8.78 -0.37
C SER A 38 -1.99 7.94 -1.24
N VAL A 39 -0.71 7.92 -0.90
CA VAL A 39 0.37 7.30 -1.69
C VAL A 39 0.91 6.05 -1.00
N ALA A 40 1.12 6.12 0.31
CA ALA A 40 1.82 5.08 1.05
C ALA A 40 1.37 4.99 2.51
N ALA A 41 1.78 3.91 3.18
CA ALA A 41 1.64 3.69 4.60
C ALA A 41 2.89 3.00 5.17
N ILE A 42 3.28 3.35 6.39
CA ILE A 42 4.35 2.68 7.13
C ILE A 42 3.77 2.27 8.47
N ASP A 43 3.93 0.99 8.81
CA ASP A 43 3.69 0.49 10.16
C ASP A 43 5.01 0.60 10.94
N TYR A 44 4.96 1.13 12.15
CA TYR A 44 6.17 1.30 12.96
C TYR A 44 6.71 -0.05 13.43
N GLY A 45 8.04 -0.20 13.42
CA GLY A 45 8.73 -1.42 13.86
C GLY A 45 8.87 -2.51 12.80
N VAL A 46 8.50 -2.23 11.53
CA VAL A 46 8.76 -3.11 10.38
C VAL A 46 9.53 -2.38 9.28
N ASP A 47 10.44 -3.07 8.60
CA ASP A 47 11.23 -2.52 7.48
C ASP A 47 10.50 -2.62 6.13
N LEU A 48 9.18 -2.46 6.16
CA LEU A 48 8.31 -2.57 5.01
C LEU A 48 7.47 -1.29 4.86
N ILE A 49 7.25 -0.88 3.61
CA ILE A 49 6.35 0.21 3.24
C ILE A 49 5.20 -0.32 2.40
N GLY A 50 3.98 0.06 2.77
CA GLY A 50 2.80 -0.12 1.96
C GLY A 50 2.73 0.95 0.87
N ILE A 51 2.65 0.57 -0.41
CA ILE A 51 2.36 1.50 -1.51
C ILE A 51 0.95 1.24 -2.04
N ASN A 52 0.19 2.30 -2.30
CA ASN A 52 -1.13 2.19 -2.90
C ASN A 52 -1.00 1.90 -4.40
N MET A 53 -1.77 0.93 -4.92
CA MET A 53 -1.73 0.56 -6.34
C MET A 53 -1.98 1.76 -7.26
N SER A 54 -2.93 2.61 -6.87
CA SER A 54 -3.30 3.82 -7.61
C SER A 54 -2.19 4.87 -7.70
N ALA A 55 -1.11 4.74 -6.93
CA ALA A 55 0.05 5.62 -6.97
C ALA A 55 1.16 5.13 -7.90
N LEU A 56 1.00 3.95 -8.52
CA LEU A 56 1.92 3.43 -9.54
C LEU A 56 1.44 3.77 -10.95
N ASP A 57 2.39 3.98 -11.86
CA ASP A 57 2.10 4.23 -13.28
C ASP A 57 1.69 2.94 -14.03
N VAL A 58 2.38 1.82 -13.75
CA VAL A 58 2.14 0.52 -14.40
C VAL A 58 1.37 -0.40 -13.46
N GLN A 59 0.05 -0.23 -13.45
CA GLN A 59 -0.85 -0.92 -12.51
C GLN A 59 -1.26 -2.32 -12.97
N ASP A 60 -1.05 -2.62 -14.25
CA ASP A 60 -1.37 -3.89 -14.91
C ASP A 60 -0.19 -4.87 -14.94
N ASP A 61 0.91 -4.56 -14.25
CA ASP A 61 2.05 -5.47 -14.12
C ASP A 61 1.59 -6.81 -13.49
N PRO A 62 1.82 -7.96 -14.15
CA PRO A 62 1.40 -9.27 -13.64
C PRO A 62 1.94 -9.61 -12.24
N ARG A 63 3.02 -8.97 -11.80
CA ARG A 63 3.60 -9.14 -10.46
C ARG A 63 2.81 -8.44 -9.36
N LEU A 64 1.89 -7.55 -9.73
CA LEU A 64 1.07 -6.73 -8.84
C LEU A 64 -0.34 -7.31 -8.63
N VAL A 65 -0.64 -8.48 -9.21
CA VAL A 65 -1.91 -9.18 -9.04
C VAL A 65 -2.14 -9.48 -7.55
N PRO A 66 -3.25 -9.02 -6.95
CA PRO A 66 -3.56 -9.30 -5.55
C PRO A 66 -3.70 -10.80 -5.29
N VAL A 67 -3.05 -11.28 -4.24
CA VAL A 67 -3.07 -12.69 -3.82
C VAL A 67 -3.96 -12.95 -2.61
N ASN A 68 -4.46 -11.89 -1.97
CA ASN A 68 -5.38 -11.96 -0.86
C ASN A 68 -6.09 -10.60 -0.69
N GLN A 69 -7.20 -10.61 0.02
CA GLN A 69 -7.99 -9.43 0.39
C GLN A 69 -8.27 -9.50 1.89
N SER A 70 -7.93 -8.44 2.61
CA SER A 70 -8.31 -8.28 4.01
C SER A 70 -9.80 -7.91 4.13
N PHE A 71 -10.40 -8.16 5.29
CA PHE A 71 -11.79 -7.75 5.61
C PHE A 71 -12.83 -8.25 4.60
N ARG A 72 -12.67 -9.48 4.10
CA ARG A 72 -13.57 -10.11 3.10
C ARG A 72 -15.04 -10.08 3.53
N GLY A 73 -15.30 -10.25 4.82
CA GLY A 73 -16.65 -10.21 5.39
C GLY A 73 -17.33 -8.84 5.33
N ASP A 74 -16.55 -7.76 5.25
CA ASP A 74 -17.03 -6.38 5.19
C ASP A 74 -17.04 -5.83 3.75
N ALA A 75 -16.71 -6.68 2.77
CA ALA A 75 -16.64 -6.26 1.39
C ALA A 75 -18.04 -5.96 0.82
N VAL A 76 -18.11 -4.93 -0.02
CA VAL A 76 -19.33 -4.56 -0.73
C VAL A 76 -19.79 -5.70 -1.66
N PRO A 77 -21.09 -6.02 -1.75
CA PRO A 77 -21.57 -7.20 -2.48
C PRO A 77 -21.31 -7.20 -3.99
N TRP A 78 -21.10 -6.02 -4.59
CA TRP A 78 -20.86 -5.87 -6.02
C TRP A 78 -19.39 -6.03 -6.41
N LEU A 79 -18.47 -6.09 -5.44
CA LEU A 79 -17.04 -6.23 -5.70
C LEU A 79 -16.65 -7.72 -5.63
N PRO A 80 -16.18 -8.33 -6.75
CA PRO A 80 -15.68 -9.69 -6.73
C PRO A 80 -14.55 -9.85 -5.72
N GLN A 81 -14.59 -10.93 -4.94
CA GLN A 81 -13.55 -11.22 -3.96
C GLN A 81 -12.27 -11.70 -4.64
N VAL A 82 -11.12 -11.22 -4.18
CA VAL A 82 -9.80 -11.71 -4.62
C VAL A 82 -9.56 -13.10 -4.03
N PRO A 83 -9.30 -14.17 -4.80
CA PRO A 83 -8.98 -15.48 -4.23
C PRO A 83 -7.76 -15.42 -3.30
N ASP A 84 -7.73 -16.23 -2.24
CA ASP A 84 -6.52 -16.38 -1.44
C ASP A 84 -5.58 -17.38 -2.12
N THR A 85 -4.45 -16.88 -2.61
CA THR A 85 -3.39 -17.65 -3.28
C THR A 85 -2.04 -17.49 -2.59
N GLN A 86 -2.02 -16.92 -1.37
CA GLN A 86 -0.79 -16.81 -0.61
C GLN A 86 -0.25 -18.21 -0.25
N PRO A 87 1.08 -18.42 -0.23
CA PRO A 87 1.65 -19.65 0.29
C PRO A 87 1.23 -19.84 1.74
N ALA A 88 0.93 -21.09 2.13
CA ALA A 88 0.75 -21.41 3.54
C ALA A 88 2.02 -21.01 4.31
N ALA A 89 1.85 -20.35 5.46
CA ALA A 89 2.98 -20.07 6.33
C ALA A 89 3.66 -21.39 6.71
N ALA A 90 4.98 -21.46 6.52
CA ALA A 90 5.81 -22.61 6.87
C ALA A 90 5.93 -22.76 8.39
#